data_AF-A0A814WKF7-F1
#
_entry.id   AF-A0A814WKF7-F1
#
_cell.length_a   1.000
_cell.length_b   1.000
_cell.length_c   1.000
_cell.angle_alpha   90.00
_cell.angle_beta   90.00
_cell.angle_gamma   90.00
#
_symmetry.space_group_name_H-M   'P 1'
#
loop_
_entity.id
_entity.type
_entity.pdbx_description
1 polymer ?
#
loop_
_entity_poly.entity_id
_entity_poly.type
_entity_poly.pdbx_seq_one_letter_code
_entity_poly.pdbx_strand_id
1 'polypeptide(L)'
;MGSMALETLPLLIHVMETSDSWLVKQYCCEALGTIQSNDQHDIDMIIRCLTHVLANRDQQMDSKEASHTRFTAALSLAKIGDKAVEAIPVLKDALYFDPNRYVNGNALLALERIGTSEALKIVWNYLKTSRWCAKTSPTSLF
;
A
#
# COMPACT_ATOMS: atom_id res chain seq x y z
N MET A 1 -13.98 -18.28 -3.77
CA MET A 1 -14.12 -17.45 -4.99
C MET A 1 -12.81 -17.55 -5.79
N GLY A 2 -12.48 -18.74 -6.31
CA GLY A 2 -11.08 -19.07 -6.68
C GLY A 2 -10.73 -18.89 -8.16
N SER A 3 -11.53 -19.42 -9.10
CA SER A 3 -11.18 -19.41 -10.52
C SER A 3 -11.62 -18.13 -11.25
N MET A 4 -12.88 -17.71 -11.08
CA MET A 4 -13.42 -16.52 -11.77
C MET A 4 -12.76 -15.20 -11.33
N ALA A 5 -12.19 -15.14 -10.12
CA ALA A 5 -11.50 -13.95 -9.64
C ALA A 5 -10.11 -13.77 -10.26
N LEU A 6 -9.47 -14.86 -10.72
CA LEU A 6 -8.15 -14.82 -11.35
C LEU A 6 -8.26 -14.46 -12.83
N GLU A 7 -9.28 -14.98 -13.53
CA GLU A 7 -9.54 -14.63 -14.93
C GLU A 7 -9.81 -13.12 -15.14
N THR A 8 -10.25 -12.42 -14.09
CA THR A 8 -10.53 -10.98 -14.14
C THR A 8 -9.33 -10.11 -13.78
N LEU A 9 -8.18 -10.70 -13.43
CA LEU A 9 -7.00 -9.95 -12.97
C LEU A 9 -6.46 -8.97 -14.03
N PRO A 10 -6.29 -9.35 -15.31
CA PRO A 10 -5.90 -8.39 -16.36
C PRO A 10 -6.93 -7.28 -16.56
N LEU A 11 -8.22 -7.61 -16.44
CA LEU A 11 -9.31 -6.65 -16.58
C LEU A 11 -9.32 -5.65 -15.41
N LEU A 12 -9.11 -6.11 -14.17
CA LEU A 12 -9.02 -5.27 -12.98
C LEU A 12 -7.85 -4.29 -13.07
N ILE A 13 -6.70 -4.76 -13.53
CA ILE A 13 -5.52 -3.91 -13.75
C ILE A 13 -5.80 -2.87 -14.82
N HIS A 14 -6.37 -3.29 -15.96
CA HIS A 14 -6.74 -2.37 -17.03
C HIS A 14 -7.75 -1.30 -16.58
N VAL A 15 -8.79 -1.68 -15.85
CA VAL A 15 -9.79 -0.74 -15.31
C VAL A 15 -9.16 0.21 -14.30
N MET A 16 -8.23 -0.27 -13.47
CA MET A 16 -7.51 0.57 -12.51
C MET A 16 -6.64 1.64 -13.21
N GLU A 17 -5.99 1.28 -14.32
CA GLU A 17 -5.14 2.21 -15.09
C GLU A 17 -5.95 3.22 -15.91
N THR A 18 -7.08 2.79 -16.48
CA THR A 18 -7.88 3.59 -17.42
C THR A 18 -8.98 4.42 -16.78
N SER A 19 -9.45 4.06 -15.58
CA SER A 19 -10.56 4.77 -14.94
C SER A 19 -10.13 6.14 -14.42
N ASP A 20 -11.00 7.15 -14.54
CA ASP A 20 -10.83 8.43 -13.86
C ASP A 20 -11.41 8.42 -12.43
N SER A 21 -12.23 7.42 -12.10
CA SER A 21 -12.91 7.32 -10.82
C SER A 21 -12.01 6.70 -9.76
N TRP A 22 -11.63 7.51 -8.77
CA TRP A 22 -10.88 7.04 -7.60
C TRP A 22 -11.59 5.89 -6.87
N LEU A 23 -12.93 5.90 -6.84
CA LEU A 23 -13.73 4.87 -6.18
C LEU A 23 -13.59 3.52 -6.89
N VAL A 24 -13.59 3.54 -8.23
CA VAL A 24 -13.34 2.33 -9.03
C VAL A 24 -11.93 1.81 -8.76
N LYS A 25 -10.92 2.68 -8.78
CA LYS A 25 -9.53 2.30 -8.44
C LYS A 25 -9.43 1.71 -7.04
N GLN A 26 -10.14 2.27 -6.08
CA GLN A 26 -10.18 1.78 -4.70
C GLN A 26 -10.74 0.36 -4.63
N TYR A 27 -11.92 0.11 -5.23
CA TYR A 27 -12.51 -1.22 -5.25
C TYR A 27 -11.64 -2.24 -5.98
N CYS A 28 -10.97 -1.84 -7.08
CA CYS A 28 -10.00 -2.69 -7.74
C CYS A 28 -8.82 -3.04 -6.80
N CYS A 29 -8.29 -2.07 -6.04
CA CYS A 29 -7.21 -2.34 -5.07
C CYS A 29 -7.66 -3.29 -3.96
N GLU A 30 -8.89 -3.14 -3.47
CA GLU A 30 -9.45 -4.02 -2.45
C GLU A 30 -9.64 -5.44 -2.99
N ALA A 31 -10.19 -5.57 -4.20
CA ALA A 31 -10.36 -6.85 -4.86
C ALA A 31 -9.01 -7.56 -5.00
N LEU A 32 -7.98 -6.90 -5.54
CA LEU A 32 -6.64 -7.45 -5.68
C LEU A 32 -6.06 -7.95 -4.34
N GLY A 33 -6.27 -7.22 -3.23
CA GLY A 33 -5.82 -7.64 -1.90
C GLY A 33 -6.61 -8.78 -1.25
N THR A 34 -7.72 -9.22 -1.84
CA THR A 34 -8.55 -10.34 -1.35
C THR A 34 -8.49 -11.58 -2.25
N ILE A 35 -7.94 -11.43 -3.45
CA ILE A 35 -7.69 -12.55 -4.36
C ILE A 35 -6.68 -13.49 -3.71
N GLN A 36 -7.11 -14.73 -3.51
CA GLN A 36 -6.25 -15.83 -3.07
C GLN A 36 -5.79 -16.57 -4.34
N SER A 37 -4.56 -16.30 -4.79
CA SER A 37 -3.91 -17.09 -5.84
C SER A 37 -2.85 -18.01 -5.25
N ASN A 38 -2.68 -19.18 -5.87
CA ASN A 38 -1.56 -20.09 -5.62
C ASN A 38 -0.48 -19.95 -6.71
N ASP A 39 -0.73 -19.20 -7.78
CA ASP A 39 0.26 -18.90 -8.81
C ASP A 39 1.14 -17.74 -8.36
N GLN A 40 2.45 -17.94 -8.37
CA GLN A 40 3.41 -16.90 -8.02
C GLN A 40 3.33 -15.71 -8.98
N HIS A 41 3.07 -15.96 -10.27
CA HIS A 41 2.98 -14.90 -11.27
C HIS A 41 1.84 -13.92 -10.97
N ASP A 42 0.67 -14.43 -10.58
CA ASP A 42 -0.48 -13.59 -10.21
C ASP A 42 -0.18 -12.78 -8.95
N ILE A 43 0.45 -13.40 -7.96
CA ILE A 43 0.81 -12.76 -6.70
C ILE A 43 1.79 -11.61 -6.97
N ASP A 44 2.83 -11.85 -7.77
CA ASP A 44 3.82 -10.83 -8.14
C ASP A 44 3.15 -9.68 -8.91
N MET A 45 2.23 -10.00 -9.83
CA MET A 45 1.49 -9.00 -10.58
C MET A 45 0.60 -8.14 -9.67
N ILE A 46 -0.13 -8.77 -8.72
CA ILE A 46 -0.92 -8.06 -7.71
C ILE A 46 -0.02 -7.12 -6.89
N ILE A 47 1.10 -7.63 -6.38
CA ILE A 47 2.03 -6.85 -5.55
C ILE A 47 2.57 -5.66 -6.34
N ARG A 48 2.97 -5.86 -7.60
CA ARG A 48 3.46 -4.80 -8.48
C ARG A 48 2.42 -3.72 -8.71
N CYS A 49 1.18 -4.10 -9.02
CA CYS A 49 0.10 -3.13 -9.22
C CYS A 49 -0.19 -2.32 -7.95
N LEU A 50 -0.33 -2.96 -6.80
CA LEU A 50 -0.58 -2.26 -5.53
C LEU A 50 0.60 -1.37 -5.12
N THR A 51 1.83 -1.81 -5.38
CA THR A 51 3.06 -1.04 -5.14
C THR A 51 3.09 0.21 -6.01
N HIS A 52 2.74 0.08 -7.30
CA HIS A 52 2.66 1.23 -8.21
C HIS A 52 1.60 2.25 -7.76
N VAL A 53 0.42 1.78 -7.33
CA VAL A 53 -0.63 2.65 -6.79
C VAL A 53 -0.17 3.39 -5.55
N LEU A 54 0.53 2.71 -4.64
CA LEU A 54 1.04 3.33 -3.42
C LEU A 54 2.17 4.33 -3.70
N ALA A 55 3.02 4.05 -4.68
CA ALA A 55 4.12 4.92 -5.08
C ALA A 55 3.66 6.19 -5.81
N ASN A 56 2.51 6.15 -6.50
CA ASN A 56 2.03 7.27 -7.31
C ASN A 56 1.44 8.40 -6.44
N ARG A 57 2.35 9.27 -5.96
CA ARG A 57 2.05 10.44 -5.12
C ARG A 57 1.75 11.70 -5.92
N ASP A 58 2.20 11.74 -7.17
CA ASP A 58 2.46 12.99 -7.89
C ASP A 58 1.21 13.64 -8.49
N GLN A 59 0.09 12.94 -8.60
CA GLN A 59 -1.05 13.53 -9.32
C GLN A 59 -1.99 14.35 -8.45
N GLN A 60 -2.21 14.03 -7.16
CA GLN A 60 -3.13 14.77 -6.29
C GLN A 60 -2.80 14.54 -4.81
N MET A 61 -1.76 15.19 -4.30
CA MET A 61 -1.27 14.96 -2.94
C MET A 61 -2.26 15.39 -1.84
N ASP A 62 -3.21 16.28 -2.17
CA ASP A 62 -4.19 16.87 -1.23
C ASP A 62 -5.65 16.49 -1.49
N SER A 63 -5.95 15.66 -2.50
CA SER A 63 -7.33 15.20 -2.70
C SER A 63 -7.66 14.05 -1.74
N LYS A 64 -8.81 14.14 -1.08
CA LYS A 64 -9.33 13.10 -0.18
C LYS A 64 -9.40 11.77 -0.94
N GLU A 65 -9.70 11.83 -2.22
CA GLU A 65 -9.89 10.74 -3.17
C GLU A 65 -8.60 9.93 -3.39
N ALA A 66 -7.49 10.58 -3.76
CA ALA A 66 -6.21 9.90 -3.97
C ALA A 66 -5.69 9.21 -2.69
N SER A 67 -5.98 9.83 -1.55
CA SER A 67 -5.69 9.28 -0.22
C SER A 67 -6.42 7.95 0.06
N HIS A 68 -7.64 7.74 -0.45
CA HIS A 68 -8.37 6.48 -0.24
C HIS A 68 -7.77 5.33 -1.06
N THR A 69 -7.34 5.61 -2.29
CA THR A 69 -6.73 4.59 -3.15
C THR A 69 -5.40 4.11 -2.58
N ARG A 70 -4.52 5.02 -2.14
CA ARG A 70 -3.25 4.66 -1.48
C ARG A 70 -3.47 3.96 -0.14
N PHE A 71 -4.45 4.42 0.65
CA PHE A 71 -4.84 3.76 1.89
C PHE A 71 -5.20 2.29 1.64
N THR A 72 -6.02 2.05 0.61
CA THR A 72 -6.48 0.71 0.25
C THR A 72 -5.35 -0.14 -0.31
N ALA A 73 -4.46 0.44 -1.12
CA ALA A 73 -3.28 -0.27 -1.63
C ALA A 73 -2.36 -0.75 -0.50
N ALA A 74 -2.04 0.12 0.46
CA ALA A 74 -1.24 -0.26 1.63
C ALA A 74 -1.94 -1.33 2.49
N LEU A 75 -3.26 -1.22 2.68
CA LEU A 75 -4.04 -2.23 3.41
C LEU A 75 -4.05 -3.58 2.67
N SER A 76 -4.19 -3.58 1.35
CA SER A 76 -4.14 -4.78 0.51
C SER A 76 -2.77 -5.46 0.57
N LEU A 77 -1.68 -4.69 0.52
CA LEU A 77 -0.33 -5.22 0.75
C LEU A 77 -0.19 -5.85 2.16
N ALA A 78 -0.79 -5.23 3.18
CA ALA A 78 -0.84 -5.82 4.52
C ALA A 78 -1.67 -7.12 4.59
N LYS A 79 -2.71 -7.27 3.77
CA LYS A 79 -3.48 -8.53 3.67
C LYS A 79 -2.66 -9.64 3.00
N ILE A 80 -1.85 -9.28 2.00
CA ILE A 80 -0.96 -10.22 1.31
C ILE A 80 0.14 -10.75 2.24
N GLY A 81 0.70 -9.89 3.10
CA GLY A 81 1.60 -10.31 4.17
C GLY A 81 3.03 -10.63 3.70
N ASP A 82 3.57 -11.76 4.15
CA ASP A 82 4.96 -12.19 3.93
C ASP A 82 5.36 -12.28 2.46
N LYS A 83 4.40 -12.50 1.55
CA LYS A 83 4.66 -12.52 0.10
C LYS A 83 4.97 -11.14 -0.48
N ALA A 84 4.59 -10.04 0.18
CA ALA A 84 4.75 -8.68 -0.32
C ALA A 84 6.16 -8.08 -0.10
N VAL A 85 7.22 -8.90 -0.05
CA VAL A 85 8.60 -8.46 0.23
C VAL A 85 9.07 -7.37 -0.73
N GLU A 86 8.72 -7.48 -2.03
CA GLU A 86 9.11 -6.48 -3.05
C GLU A 86 8.57 -5.07 -2.76
N ALA A 87 7.49 -4.96 -1.96
CA ALA A 87 6.87 -3.68 -1.63
C ALA A 87 7.56 -2.92 -0.49
N ILE A 88 8.56 -3.53 0.20
CA ILE A 88 9.23 -2.92 1.37
C ILE A 88 9.72 -1.48 1.11
N PRO A 89 10.42 -1.16 0.00
CA PRO A 89 10.92 0.20 -0.25
C PRO A 89 9.79 1.23 -0.33
N VAL A 90 8.73 0.90 -1.07
CA VAL A 90 7.58 1.82 -1.26
C VAL A 90 6.76 1.95 0.03
N LEU A 91 6.60 0.87 0.78
CA LEU A 91 5.94 0.90 2.10
C LEU A 91 6.74 1.74 3.10
N LYS A 92 8.06 1.66 3.09
CA LYS A 92 8.93 2.53 3.88
C LYS A 92 8.70 3.98 3.50
N ASP A 93 8.73 4.30 2.21
CA ASP A 93 8.51 5.69 1.79
C ASP A 93 7.12 6.16 2.21
N ALA A 94 6.08 5.34 2.03
CA ALA A 94 4.72 5.68 2.45
C ALA A 94 4.66 5.97 3.96
N LEU A 95 5.28 5.11 4.78
CA LEU A 95 5.33 5.27 6.23
C LEU A 95 5.93 6.61 6.68
N TYR A 96 7.00 7.07 6.05
CA TYR A 96 7.70 8.30 6.46
C TYR A 96 7.15 9.57 5.82
N PHE A 97 6.60 9.47 4.62
CA PHE A 97 6.41 10.63 3.76
C PHE A 97 5.00 10.78 3.18
N ASP A 98 4.07 9.83 3.38
CA ASP A 98 2.70 10.05 2.93
C ASP A 98 2.01 11.11 3.85
N PRO A 99 1.34 12.12 3.27
CA PRO A 99 0.65 13.15 4.07
C PRO A 99 -0.52 12.58 4.88
N ASN A 100 -1.10 11.46 4.46
CA ASN A 100 -2.22 10.84 5.12
C ASN A 100 -1.77 9.84 6.18
N ARG A 101 -2.01 10.19 7.46
CA ARG A 101 -1.70 9.34 8.62
C ARG A 101 -2.28 7.92 8.56
N TYR A 102 -3.40 7.73 7.86
CA TYR A 102 -4.00 6.40 7.71
C TYR A 102 -3.23 5.53 6.71
N VAL A 103 -2.64 6.14 5.68
CA VAL A 103 -1.70 5.45 4.77
C VAL A 103 -0.46 5.03 5.56
N ASN A 104 0.09 5.93 6.39
CA ASN A 104 1.25 5.63 7.25
C ASN A 104 0.97 4.44 8.19
N GLY A 105 -0.21 4.42 8.83
CA GLY A 105 -0.63 3.33 9.70
C GLY A 105 -0.72 1.99 8.97
N ASN A 106 -1.31 1.96 7.76
CA ASN A 106 -1.38 0.73 6.96
C ASN A 106 0.00 0.31 6.43
N ALA A 107 0.87 1.25 6.08
CA ALA A 107 2.23 0.95 5.65
C ALA A 107 3.05 0.31 6.78
N LEU A 108 2.90 0.82 8.01
CA LEU A 108 3.48 0.21 9.21
C LEU A 108 2.98 -1.23 9.40
N LEU A 109 1.66 -1.45 9.32
CA LEU A 109 1.04 -2.76 9.45
C LEU A 109 1.52 -3.73 8.36
N ALA A 110 1.66 -3.26 7.12
CA ALA A 110 2.16 -4.08 6.02
C ALA A 110 3.62 -4.52 6.27
N LEU A 111 4.50 -3.59 6.66
CA LEU A 111 5.89 -3.91 7.00
C LEU A 111 6.00 -4.89 8.17
N GLU A 112 5.17 -4.72 9.20
CA GLU A 112 5.08 -5.68 10.32
C GLU A 112 4.71 -7.08 9.83
N ARG A 113 3.68 -7.19 8.99
CA ARG A 113 3.18 -8.48 8.48
C ARG A 113 4.10 -9.13 7.44
N ILE A 114 4.86 -8.34 6.69
CA ILE A 114 5.92 -8.85 5.82
C ILE A 114 7.00 -9.55 6.67
N GLY A 115 7.31 -9.02 7.86
CA GLY A 115 8.05 -9.73 8.90
C GLY A 115 9.52 -10.03 8.61
N THR A 116 10.06 -9.61 7.47
CA THR A 116 11.50 -9.74 7.19
C THR A 116 12.32 -8.89 8.17
N SER A 117 13.58 -9.28 8.39
CA SER A 117 14.49 -8.50 9.26
C SER A 117 14.64 -7.04 8.80
N GLU A 118 14.60 -6.80 7.50
CA GLU A 118 14.62 -5.45 6.93
C GLU A 118 13.34 -4.67 7.26
N ALA A 119 12.16 -5.27 7.04
CA ALA A 119 10.88 -4.63 7.31
C ALA A 119 10.72 -4.30 8.81
N LEU A 120 11.06 -5.24 9.69
CA LEU A 120 10.99 -5.04 11.14
C LEU A 120 11.98 -3.97 11.62
N LYS A 121 13.17 -3.87 11.01
CA LYS A 121 14.13 -2.79 11.31
C LYS A 121 13.56 -1.42 10.96
N ILE A 122 12.84 -1.30 9.85
CA ILE A 122 12.15 -0.05 9.45
C ILE A 122 11.08 0.32 10.48
N VAL A 123 10.23 -0.64 10.87
CA VAL A 123 9.19 -0.46 11.91
C VAL A 123 9.81 0.01 13.22
N TRP A 124 10.86 -0.68 13.70
CA TRP A 124 11.53 -0.32 14.95
C TRP A 124 12.12 1.09 14.92
N ASN A 125 12.78 1.46 13.83
CA ASN A 125 13.35 2.80 13.68
C ASN A 125 12.26 3.88 13.65
N TYR A 126 11.15 3.62 12.95
CA TYR A 126 10.02 4.53 12.90
C TYR A 126 9.41 4.74 14.29
N LEU A 127 9.14 3.66 15.03
CA LEU A 127 8.56 3.72 16.37
C LEU A 127 9.47 4.41 17.39
N LYS A 128 10.79 4.15 17.35
CA LYS A 128 11.76 4.83 18.21
C LYS A 128 11.78 6.34 17.98
N THR A 129 11.69 6.75 16.72
CA THR A 129 11.67 8.17 16.33
C THR A 129 10.33 8.80 16.70
N SER A 130 9.22 8.11 16.43
CA SER A 130 7.85 8.55 16.72
C SER A 130 7.52 8.67 18.20
N ARG A 131 8.29 7.99 19.08
CA ARG A 131 8.20 8.10 20.54
C ARG A 131 8.39 9.54 21.03
N TRP A 132 9.07 10.37 20.24
CA TRP A 132 9.23 11.80 20.44
C TRP A 132 8.36 12.53 19.41
N CYS A 133 7.04 12.39 19.58
CA CYS A 133 5.96 12.95 18.76
C CYS A 133 6.20 12.85 17.23
N ALA A 134 5.59 11.85 16.59
CA ALA A 134 5.69 11.59 15.15
C ALA A 134 5.35 12.78 14.20
N LYS A 135 4.72 13.84 14.73
CA LYS A 135 4.42 15.08 13.99
C LYS A 135 5.32 16.28 14.34
N THR A 136 6.13 16.23 15.40
CA THR A 136 7.08 17.32 15.67
C THR A 136 8.31 17.17 14.78
N SER A 137 8.18 17.61 13.52
CA SER A 137 9.34 18.08 12.77
C SER A 137 9.77 19.45 13.32
N PRO A 138 10.97 19.94 12.99
CA PRO A 138 11.34 21.34 13.26
C PRO A 138 10.31 22.36 12.71
N THR A 139 9.50 21.95 11.74
CA THR A 139 8.41 22.73 11.13
C THR A 139 7.13 22.80 11.98
N SER A 140 7.01 22.01 13.05
CA SER A 140 5.85 22.00 13.96
C SER A 140 6.17 22.54 15.36
N LEU A 141 7.33 23.19 15.53
CA LEU A 141 7.77 23.70 16.83
C LEU A 141 7.41 25.17 17.12
N PHE A 142 6.79 25.90 16.19
CA PHE A 142 6.33 27.29 16.40
C PHE A 142 5.10 27.61 15.56
#